data_AF-A0A2V9YST6-F1
#
_entry.id   AF-A0A2V9YST6-F1
#
_cell.length_a   1.000
_cell.length_b   1.000
_cell.length_c   1.000
_cell.angle_alpha   90.00
_cell.angle_beta   90.00
_cell.angle_gamma   90.00
#
_symmetry.space_group_name_H-M   'P 1'
#
loop_
_entity.id
_entity.type
_entity.pdbx_description
1 polymer ?
#
loop_
_entity_poly.entity_id
_entity_poly.type
_entity_poly.pdbx_seq_one_letter_code
_entity_poly.pdbx_strand_id
1 'polypeptide(L)'
;MIEFSCDWCSRTKNAQEAWILGIAAETVGFTAVRREATILPDWNRESAVSPLAVHFCSTECKDKYMAQVFDSRIPAEEEVVFERVEPAEVIRETYPRKERIVTRVSHRGHRHKRAA
;
A
#
# COMPACT_ATOMS: atom_id res chain seq x y z
N MET A 1 -1.56 32.68 -8.59
CA MET A 1 -0.64 33.03 -7.49
C MET A 1 -0.96 32.10 -6.33
N ILE A 2 0.04 31.55 -5.62
CA ILE A 2 -0.19 30.62 -4.50
C ILE A 2 -0.18 31.42 -3.20
N GLU A 3 -1.19 31.21 -2.36
CA GLU A 3 -1.29 31.77 -1.01
C GLU A 3 -1.07 30.67 0.02
N PHE A 4 -0.52 31.04 1.18
CA PHE A 4 -0.29 30.12 2.30
C PHE A 4 -1.17 30.52 3.48
N SER A 5 -1.84 29.56 4.10
CA SER A 5 -2.71 29.77 5.26
C SER A 5 -2.23 28.98 6.46
N CYS A 6 -2.42 29.50 7.66
CA CYS A 6 -2.05 28.81 8.89
C CYS A 6 -2.93 27.56 9.08
N ASP A 7 -2.33 26.39 9.26
CA ASP A 7 -3.07 25.13 9.47
C ASP A 7 -3.86 25.06 10.78
N TRP A 8 -3.60 26.00 11.70
CA TRP A 8 -4.35 26.09 12.96
C TRP A 8 -5.48 27.12 12.91
N CYS A 9 -5.19 28.35 12.49
CA CYS A 9 -6.13 29.48 12.61
C CYS A 9 -6.62 30.03 11.27
N SER A 10 -6.19 29.46 10.14
CA SER A 10 -6.56 29.87 8.78
C SER A 10 -6.17 31.31 8.39
N ARG A 11 -5.41 32.04 9.21
CA ARG A 11 -4.83 33.34 8.82
C ARG A 11 -4.00 33.16 7.56
N THR A 12 -4.08 34.08 6.60
CA THR A 12 -3.26 34.05 5.37
C THR A 12 -1.93 34.77 5.57
N LYS A 13 -0.88 34.26 4.92
CA LYS A 13 0.48 34.78 4.99
C LYS A 13 0.66 36.04 4.15
N ASN A 14 1.16 37.10 4.78
CA ASN A 14 1.67 38.28 4.07
C ASN A 14 3.15 38.12 3.69
N ALA A 15 3.60 38.90 2.70
CA ALA A 15 4.95 38.79 2.12
C ALA A 15 6.08 39.07 3.12
N GLN A 16 5.89 39.98 4.09
CA GLN A 16 6.94 40.36 5.05
C GLN A 16 6.88 39.61 6.39
N GLU A 17 5.92 38.71 6.60
CA GLU A 17 5.76 38.05 7.90
C GLU A 17 6.72 36.87 8.07
N ALA A 18 7.29 36.70 9.27
CA ALA A 18 7.98 35.47 9.64
C ALA A 18 6.96 34.38 9.97
N TRP A 19 7.06 33.23 9.30
CA TRP A 19 6.18 32.09 9.48
C TRP A 19 7.00 30.84 9.70
N ILE A 20 6.43 29.88 10.42
CA ILE A 20 7.07 28.59 10.70
C ILE A 20 6.57 27.59 9.65
N LEU A 21 7.50 26.88 9.03
CA LEU A 21 7.22 25.82 8.07
C LEU A 21 7.61 24.48 8.68
N GLY A 22 6.73 23.50 8.57
CA GLY A 22 7.03 22.11 8.87
C GLY A 22 6.62 21.18 7.74
N ILE A 23 7.10 19.95 7.81
CA ILE A 23 6.66 18.84 6.97
C ILE A 23 6.07 17.78 7.89
N ALA A 24 4.77 17.52 7.72
CA ALA A 24 4.10 16.41 8.38
C ALA A 24 4.53 15.08 7.75
N ALA A 25 4.63 14.05 8.56
CA ALA A 25 4.80 12.68 8.13
C ALA A 25 3.86 11.80 8.93
N GLU A 26 3.06 11.00 8.24
CA GLU A 26 2.28 9.94 8.87
C GLU A 26 2.88 8.61 8.42
N THR A 27 3.39 7.84 9.37
CA THR A 27 3.84 6.48 9.14
C THR A 27 2.85 5.53 9.78
N VAL A 28 2.12 4.80 8.93
CA VAL A 28 1.20 3.74 9.34
C VAL A 28 1.96 2.42 9.21
N GLY A 29 2.46 1.90 10.33
CA GLY A 29 3.05 0.57 10.43
C GLY A 29 2.02 -0.47 10.86
N PHE A 30 2.36 -1.76 10.71
CA PHE A 30 1.48 -2.88 11.08
C PHE A 30 1.07 -2.87 12.57
N THR A 31 1.91 -2.29 13.45
CA THR A 31 1.71 -2.29 14.90
C THR A 31 1.55 -0.89 15.51
N ALA A 32 1.73 0.17 14.72
CA ALA A 32 1.73 1.53 15.24
C ALA A 32 1.44 2.57 14.14
N VAL A 33 0.65 3.57 14.49
CA VAL A 33 0.54 4.81 13.72
C VAL A 33 1.40 5.87 14.41
N ARG A 34 2.43 6.36 13.72
CA ARG A 34 3.28 7.45 14.21
C ARG A 34 3.07 8.68 13.34
N ARG A 35 2.56 9.73 13.98
CA ARG A 35 2.45 11.06 13.37
C ARG A 35 3.63 11.90 13.83
N GLU A 36 4.37 12.42 12.88
CA GLU A 36 5.54 13.27 13.12
C GLU A 36 5.37 14.56 12.33
N ALA A 37 5.97 15.64 12.82
CA ALA A 37 6.09 16.86 12.05
C ALA A 37 7.49 17.42 12.29
N THR A 38 8.24 17.58 11.20
CA THR A 38 9.59 18.15 11.21
C THR A 38 9.49 19.64 10.97
N ILE A 39 9.96 20.46 11.91
CA ILE A 39 10.04 21.92 11.72
C ILE A 39 11.32 22.27 10.97
N LEU A 40 11.18 23.03 9.89
CA LEU A 40 12.30 23.47 9.08
C LEU A 40 12.96 24.72 9.71
N PRO A 41 14.30 24.87 9.56
CA PRO A 41 15.03 26.01 10.14
C PRO A 41 14.61 27.33 9.50
N ASP A 42 14.30 27.31 8.20
CA ASP A 42 13.98 28.48 7.41
C ASP A 42 12.72 28.24 6.56
N TRP A 43 11.99 29.33 6.32
CA TRP A 43 10.93 29.33 5.34
C TRP A 43 11.52 29.30 3.93
N ASN A 44 11.18 28.27 3.15
CA ASN A 44 11.51 28.23 1.73
C ASN A 44 10.28 27.82 0.91
N ARG A 45 10.14 28.41 -0.28
CA ARG A 45 8.93 28.27 -1.10
C ARG A 45 8.76 26.86 -1.67
N GLU A 46 9.87 26.21 -2.02
CA GLU A 46 9.86 24.87 -2.61
C GLU A 46 9.31 23.82 -1.64
N SER A 47 9.70 23.91 -0.37
CA SER A 47 9.17 23.04 0.69
C SER A 47 7.76 23.46 1.10
N ALA A 48 7.44 24.76 1.06
CA ALA A 48 6.11 25.26 1.45
C ALA A 48 4.97 24.78 0.55
N VAL A 49 5.27 24.40 -0.69
CA VAL A 49 4.28 23.82 -1.63
C VAL A 49 4.24 22.30 -1.61
N SER A 50 5.03 21.65 -0.73
CA SER A 50 4.99 20.20 -0.56
C SER A 50 3.59 19.75 -0.14
N PRO A 51 3.09 18.59 -0.62
CA PRO A 51 1.79 18.06 -0.22
C PRO A 51 1.62 17.84 1.29
N LEU A 52 2.74 17.68 2.01
CA LEU A 52 2.76 17.47 3.45
C LEU A 52 3.25 18.70 4.22
N ALA A 53 3.34 19.86 3.57
CA ALA A 53 3.72 21.10 4.24
C ALA A 53 2.64 21.53 5.23
N VAL A 54 3.09 21.99 6.40
CA VAL A 54 2.26 22.67 7.39
C VAL A 54 2.86 24.04 7.70
N HIS A 55 2.01 25.05 7.77
CA HIS A 55 2.34 26.46 7.91
C HIS A 55 1.75 27.00 9.21
N PHE A 56 2.57 27.68 10.02
CA PHE A 56 2.11 28.29 11.26
C PHE A 56 2.48 29.77 11.33
N CYS A 57 1.49 30.61 11.62
CA CYS A 57 1.69 32.06 11.78
C CYS A 57 2.30 32.44 13.15
N SER A 58 2.37 31.52 14.10
CA SER A 58 2.98 31.71 15.42
C SER A 58 3.41 30.39 16.04
N THR A 59 4.28 30.47 17.04
CA THR A 59 4.66 29.32 17.88
C THR A 59 3.46 28.73 18.60
N GLU A 60 2.52 29.57 19.06
CA GLU A 60 1.28 29.11 19.69
C GLU A 60 0.43 28.24 18.75
N CYS A 61 0.27 28.63 17.49
CA CYS A 61 -0.47 27.83 16.50
C CYS A 61 0.23 26.49 16.23
N LYS A 62 1.56 26.49 16.13
CA LYS A 62 2.38 25.28 16.02
C LYS A 62 2.17 24.37 17.22
N ASP A 63 2.25 24.90 18.44
CA ASP A 63 2.15 24.10 19.66
C ASP A 63 0.77 23.47 19.83
N LYS A 64 -0.30 24.21 19.50
CA LYS A 64 -1.67 23.67 19.49
C LYS A 64 -1.85 22.57 18.44
N TYR A 65 -1.31 22.76 17.24
CA TYR A 65 -1.31 21.73 16.20
C TYR A 65 -0.57 20.48 16.66
N MET A 66 0.64 20.62 17.23
CA MET A 66 1.43 19.49 17.74
C MET A 66 0.70 18.77 18.87
N ALA A 67 0.12 19.51 19.81
CA ALA A 67 -0.66 18.93 20.90
C ALA A 67 -1.79 18.05 20.35
N GLN A 68 -2.51 18.49 19.31
CA GLN A 68 -3.56 17.68 18.66
C GLN A 68 -3.01 16.45 17.94
N VAL A 69 -1.87 16.57 17.25
CA VAL A 69 -1.25 15.45 16.53
C VAL A 69 -0.80 14.34 17.49
N PHE A 70 -0.32 14.71 18.67
CA PHE A 70 0.13 13.80 19.72
C PHE A 70 -0.94 13.53 20.80
N ASP A 71 -2.15 14.09 20.67
CA ASP A 71 -3.19 13.89 21.68
C ASP A 71 -3.62 12.43 21.65
N SER A 72 -3.23 11.74 22.71
CA SER A 72 -3.16 10.30 22.80
C SER A 72 -4.53 9.71 23.12
N ARG A 73 -5.53 9.90 22.24
CA ARG A 73 -6.58 8.89 22.11
C ARG A 73 -6.01 7.75 21.30
N ILE A 74 -5.12 6.99 21.93
CA ILE A 74 -4.75 5.64 21.49
C ILE A 74 -6.09 4.92 21.33
N PRO A 75 -6.52 4.51 20.12
CA PRO A 75 -7.56 3.50 20.04
C PRO A 75 -6.97 2.32 20.79
N ALA A 76 -7.51 2.04 21.99
CA ALA A 76 -7.21 0.82 22.71
C ALA A 76 -7.27 -0.30 21.68
N GLU A 77 -6.13 -1.00 21.53
CA GLU A 77 -5.96 -2.18 20.70
C GLU A 77 -7.17 -2.50 19.82
N GLU A 78 -7.19 -2.00 18.57
CA GLU A 78 -8.14 -2.56 17.60
C GLU A 78 -7.87 -4.07 17.58
N GLU A 79 -8.82 -4.82 18.15
CA GLU A 79 -8.77 -6.26 18.22
C GLU A 79 -8.87 -6.77 16.79
N VAL A 80 -7.72 -6.93 16.13
CA VAL A 80 -7.64 -7.48 14.79
C VAL A 80 -7.96 -8.97 14.91
N VAL A 81 -9.24 -9.32 14.76
CA VAL A 81 -9.69 -10.70 14.66
C VAL A 81 -9.22 -11.25 13.31
N PHE A 82 -8.08 -11.93 13.33
CA PHE A 82 -7.64 -12.73 12.18
C PHE A 82 -8.52 -13.98 12.10
N GLU A 83 -9.53 -13.94 11.23
CA GLU A 83 -10.30 -15.13 10.88
C GLU A 83 -9.39 -16.13 10.15
N ARG A 84 -9.07 -17.23 10.83
CA ARG A 84 -8.19 -18.27 10.33
C ARG A 84 -8.98 -19.10 9.30
N VAL A 85 -8.83 -18.79 8.02
CA VAL A 85 -9.42 -19.61 6.95
C VAL A 85 -8.62 -20.91 6.84
N GLU A 86 -9.24 -22.05 7.18
CA GLU A 86 -8.59 -23.36 7.02
C GLU A 86 -8.34 -23.66 5.53
N PRO A 87 -7.18 -24.23 5.17
CA PRO A 87 -6.86 -24.52 3.78
C PRO A 87 -7.82 -25.58 3.22
N ALA A 88 -8.40 -25.29 2.06
CA ALA A 88 -9.27 -26.21 1.35
C ALA A 88 -8.55 -27.54 1.07
N GLU A 89 -9.21 -28.65 1.41
CA GLU A 89 -8.70 -30.00 1.20
C GLU A 89 -8.55 -30.27 -0.31
N VAL A 90 -7.31 -30.43 -0.79
CA VAL A 90 -7.03 -30.66 -2.21
C VAL A 90 -7.24 -32.15 -2.53
N ILE A 91 -8.42 -32.50 -3.04
CA ILE A 91 -8.69 -33.83 -3.58
C ILE A 91 -7.95 -33.97 -4.92
N ARG A 92 -6.89 -34.78 -4.96
CA ARG A 92 -6.21 -35.14 -6.21
C ARG A 92 -6.92 -36.32 -6.87
N GLU A 93 -7.65 -36.05 -7.95
CA GLU A 93 -8.15 -37.11 -8.83
C GLU A 93 -7.02 -37.62 -9.73
N THR A 94 -6.54 -38.83 -9.46
CA THR A 94 -5.65 -39.57 -10.36
C THR A 94 -6.48 -40.30 -11.42
N TYR A 95 -6.47 -39.76 -12.64
CA TYR A 95 -7.08 -40.43 -13.80
C TYR A 95 -6.19 -41.56 -14.32
N PRO A 96 -6.72 -42.76 -14.61
CA PRO A 96 -5.94 -43.84 -15.20
C PRO A 96 -5.53 -43.47 -16.63
N ARG A 97 -4.23 -43.58 -16.92
CA ARG A 97 -3.63 -43.36 -18.24
C ARG A 97 -4.22 -44.38 -19.23
N LYS A 98 -4.94 -43.89 -20.25
CA LYS A 98 -5.47 -44.74 -21.33
C LYS A 98 -4.31 -45.45 -22.05
N GLU A 99 -4.25 -46.78 -21.97
CA GLU A 99 -3.33 -47.58 -22.78
C GLU A 99 -3.72 -47.47 -24.26
N ARG A 100 -2.75 -47.12 -25.11
CA ARG A 100 -2.93 -47.14 -26.57
C ARG A 100 -2.90 -48.59 -27.04
N ILE A 101 -4.06 -49.13 -27.41
CA ILE A 101 -4.13 -50.40 -28.14
C ILE A 101 -3.66 -50.13 -29.58
N VAL A 102 -2.49 -50.66 -29.95
CA VAL A 102 -1.98 -50.62 -31.33
C VAL A 102 -2.43 -51.88 -32.04
N THR A 103 -3.42 -51.77 -32.92
CA THR A 103 -3.86 -52.88 -33.77
C THR A 103 -2.86 -53.07 -34.91
N ARG A 104 -2.10 -54.17 -34.90
CA ARG A 104 -1.26 -54.56 -36.04
C ARG A 104 -2.13 -55.16 -37.14
N VAL A 105 -2.19 -54.51 -38.30
CA VAL A 105 -2.83 -55.06 -39.49
C VAL A 105 -1.85 -56.03 -40.17
N SER A 106 -2.25 -57.30 -40.26
CA SER A 106 -1.52 -58.34 -40.99
C SER A 106 -1.97 -58.37 -42.45
N HIS A 107 -1.09 -58.01 -43.39
CA HIS A 107 -1.36 -58.21 -44.80
C HIS A 107 -1.12 -59.68 -45.18
N ARG A 108 -2.21 -60.38 -45.54
CA ARG A 108 -2.15 -61.72 -46.15
C ARG A 108 -1.58 -61.62 -47.57
N GLY A 109 -0.35 -62.11 -47.76
CA GLY A 109 0.24 -62.28 -49.08
C GLY A 109 -0.49 -63.33 -49.91
N HIS A 110 -0.93 -62.95 -51.11
CA HIS A 110 -1.62 -63.81 -52.06
C HIS A 110 -0.59 -64.68 -52.80
N ARG A 111 -0.55 -65.99 -52.51
CA ARG A 111 0.36 -66.94 -53.15
C ARG A 111 -0.23 -67.44 -54.47
N HIS A 112 0.28 -66.98 -55.60
CA HIS A 112 -0.06 -67.53 -56.92
C HIS A 112 0.55 -68.92 -57.10
N LYS A 113 -0.30 -69.87 -57.53
CA LYS A 113 0.05 -71.23 -57.93
C LYS A 113 0.81 -71.21 -59.25
N ARG A 114 1.84 -72.05 -59.40
CA ARG A 114 2.29 -72.57 -60.69
C ARG A 114 2.27 -74.10 -60.63
N ALA A 115 1.54 -74.69 -61.57
CA ALA A 115 1.49 -76.12 -61.81
C ALA A 115 2.66 -76.53 -62.72
N ALA A 116 3.16 -77.74 -62.52
CA ALA A 116 3.95 -78.53 -63.45
C ALA A 116 3.43 -79.97 -63.35
#